data_AF-K8XQR6-F1
#
_entry.id   AF-K8XQR6-F1
#
_cell.length_a   1.000
_cell.length_b   1.000
_cell.length_c   1.000
_cell.angle_alpha   90.00
_cell.angle_beta   90.00
_cell.angle_gamma   90.00
#
_symmetry.space_group_name_H-M   'P 1'
#
loop_
_entity.id
_entity.type
_entity.pdbx_description
1 polymer ?
#
loop_
_entity_poly.entity_id
_entity_poly.type
_entity_poly.pdbx_seq_one_letter_code
_entity_poly.pdbx_strand_id
1 'polypeptide(L)'
;MSELWHQINLVTDTYARSALKFAFTNTAWHATKMRRYNALGGQRPLTGTLYIPQLIAEGNVFEIFRHQVKQVSRFYATHPGLEHSEALVLARQSSATDLSWLPTSSIDYVFTDPPFGANLFYGDCNVVWEAWLGDVTDLTDEIVVNRSLPVTAGGKTITDYEKLLGDAFTEVRRVMSPTARASVVFHNADDKVWSALLSATDRAGLAQTDVSILDKVQRSMKGYKGRSGAELVPFYDLVITFTAGSRTATPDLNGAGAIALTSVREHLEGLPTGANEHLNQQRSLEYLYSLAVGAVIANGYHPTGLSFRSLEGLLRENLNSEGGRYYLH
;
A
#
# COMPACT_ATOMS: atom_id res chain seq x y z
N MET A 1 -6.28 -31.18 -1.67
CA MET A 1 -6.24 -29.92 -2.44
C MET A 1 -6.19 -30.16 -3.94
N SER A 2 -5.24 -30.95 -4.45
CA SER A 2 -5.16 -31.31 -5.88
C SER A 2 -6.45 -31.89 -6.43
N GLU A 3 -7.08 -32.83 -5.72
CA GLU A 3 -8.36 -33.42 -6.15
C GLU A 3 -9.48 -32.37 -6.25
N LEU A 4 -9.59 -31.46 -5.28
CA LEU A 4 -10.56 -30.36 -5.36
C LEU A 4 -10.32 -29.48 -6.59
N TRP A 5 -9.06 -29.11 -6.85
CA TRP A 5 -8.72 -28.33 -8.04
C TRP A 5 -9.06 -29.07 -9.34
N HIS A 6 -8.81 -30.37 -9.40
CA HIS A 6 -9.18 -31.21 -10.54
C HIS A 6 -10.70 -31.20 -10.77
N GLN A 7 -11.50 -31.48 -9.73
CA GLN A 7 -12.95 -31.48 -9.81
C GLN A 7 -13.52 -30.10 -10.22
N ILE A 8 -12.95 -29.01 -9.70
CA ILE A 8 -13.33 -27.65 -10.11
C ILE A 8 -13.10 -27.45 -11.61
N ASN A 9 -11.98 -27.94 -12.16
CA ASN A 9 -11.67 -27.82 -13.58
C ASN A 9 -12.60 -28.63 -14.49
N LEU A 10 -13.21 -29.71 -13.97
CA LEU A 10 -14.20 -30.51 -14.70
C LEU A 10 -15.60 -29.85 -14.79
N VAL A 11 -15.86 -28.79 -14.02
CA VAL A 11 -17.14 -28.06 -14.08
C VAL A 11 -17.32 -27.44 -15.46
N THR A 12 -18.44 -27.72 -16.11
CA THR A 12 -18.75 -27.29 -17.48
C THR A 12 -19.17 -25.82 -17.55
N ASP A 13 -19.99 -25.37 -16.58
CA ASP A 13 -20.38 -23.96 -16.45
C ASP A 13 -19.14 -23.10 -16.15
N THR A 14 -18.81 -22.21 -17.08
CA THR A 14 -17.62 -21.36 -17.03
C THR A 14 -17.68 -20.33 -15.90
N TYR A 15 -18.86 -19.81 -15.57
CA TYR A 15 -19.04 -18.84 -14.50
C TYR A 15 -18.94 -19.51 -13.14
N ALA A 16 -19.62 -20.64 -12.96
CA ALA A 16 -19.53 -21.45 -11.74
C ALA A 16 -18.09 -21.93 -11.52
N ARG A 17 -17.41 -22.41 -12.57
CA ARG A 17 -16.00 -22.80 -12.51
C ARG A 17 -15.10 -21.65 -12.07
N SER A 18 -15.27 -20.45 -12.64
CA SER A 18 -14.49 -19.26 -12.25
C SER A 18 -14.74 -18.85 -10.79
N ALA A 19 -16.00 -18.86 -10.34
CA ALA A 19 -16.35 -18.58 -8.95
C ALA A 19 -15.75 -19.62 -7.99
N LEU A 20 -15.75 -20.90 -8.36
CA LEU A 20 -15.13 -21.97 -7.58
C LEU A 20 -13.60 -21.86 -7.55
N LYS A 21 -12.96 -21.48 -8.66
CA LYS A 21 -11.52 -21.18 -8.71
C LYS A 21 -11.18 -20.02 -7.78
N PHE A 22 -11.96 -18.94 -7.79
CA PHE A 22 -11.81 -17.81 -6.86
C PHE A 22 -11.96 -18.25 -5.39
N ALA A 23 -12.96 -19.07 -5.07
CA ALA A 23 -13.12 -19.63 -3.73
C ALA A 23 -11.93 -20.52 -3.33
N PHE A 24 -11.41 -21.31 -4.26
CA PHE A 24 -10.27 -22.19 -4.00
C PHE A 24 -9.01 -21.38 -3.76
N THR A 25 -8.68 -20.41 -4.63
CA THR A 25 -7.49 -19.56 -4.45
C THR A 25 -7.58 -18.77 -3.15
N ASN A 26 -8.74 -18.23 -2.80
CA ASN A 26 -8.93 -17.56 -1.50
C ASN A 26 -8.64 -18.47 -0.28
N THR A 27 -8.86 -19.79 -0.40
CA THR A 27 -8.65 -20.75 0.70
C THR A 27 -7.31 -21.49 0.65
N ALA A 28 -6.61 -21.46 -0.48
CA ALA A 28 -5.41 -22.26 -0.70
C ALA A 28 -4.36 -22.07 0.38
N TRP A 29 -4.10 -20.82 0.77
CA TRP A 29 -3.17 -20.47 1.85
C TRP A 29 -3.62 -20.94 3.25
N HIS A 30 -4.92 -21.08 3.51
CA HIS A 30 -5.45 -21.64 4.76
C HIS A 30 -5.25 -23.15 4.87
N ALA A 31 -5.03 -23.85 3.76
CA ALA A 31 -4.75 -25.28 3.72
C ALA A 31 -3.24 -25.60 3.77
N THR A 32 -2.38 -24.61 4.07
CA THR A 32 -0.92 -24.78 4.12
C THR A 32 -0.41 -24.99 5.55
N LYS A 33 0.85 -25.43 5.67
CA LYS A 33 1.58 -25.44 6.94
C LYS A 33 1.76 -24.05 7.56
N MET A 34 1.51 -22.97 6.82
CA MET A 34 1.58 -21.60 7.35
C MET A 34 0.43 -21.26 8.30
N ARG A 35 -0.65 -22.06 8.31
CA ARG A 35 -1.80 -21.83 9.18
C ARG A 35 -1.38 -22.02 10.64
N ARG A 36 -1.27 -20.90 11.36
CA ARG A 36 -0.81 -20.90 12.74
C ARG A 36 -1.91 -21.26 13.72
N TYR A 37 -1.54 -21.95 14.79
CA TYR A 37 -2.39 -22.10 15.94
C TYR A 37 -2.53 -20.76 16.68
N ASN A 38 -3.76 -20.43 17.08
CA ASN A 38 -4.06 -19.29 17.94
C ASN A 38 -4.98 -19.77 19.06
N ALA A 39 -4.53 -19.62 20.31
CA ALA A 39 -5.26 -20.08 21.50
C ALA A 39 -6.61 -19.36 21.67
N LEU A 40 -6.74 -18.13 21.16
CA LEU A 40 -7.97 -17.34 21.20
C LEU A 40 -8.88 -17.56 19.97
N GLY A 41 -8.59 -18.57 19.14
CA GLY A 41 -9.31 -18.82 17.89
C GLY A 41 -8.81 -17.97 16.72
N GLY A 42 -9.43 -18.14 15.54
CA GLY A 42 -9.00 -17.43 14.33
C GLY A 42 -7.67 -17.94 13.75
N GLN A 43 -7.52 -19.26 13.64
CA GLN A 43 -6.36 -19.92 13.04
C GLN A 43 -6.20 -19.53 11.56
N ARG A 44 -5.16 -18.76 11.26
CA ARG A 44 -4.86 -18.24 9.91
C ARG A 44 -3.36 -18.01 9.72
N PRO A 45 -2.83 -18.06 8.50
CA PRO A 45 -1.48 -17.61 8.23
C PRO A 45 -1.27 -16.13 8.60
N LEU A 46 -0.02 -15.75 8.85
CA LEU A 46 0.36 -14.34 8.94
C LEU A 46 0.29 -13.70 7.54
N THR A 47 -0.52 -12.67 7.37
CA THR A 47 -0.65 -11.94 6.10
C THR A 47 0.67 -11.30 5.70
N GLY A 48 1.03 -11.41 4.41
CA GLY A 48 2.21 -10.77 3.84
C GLY A 48 3.53 -11.43 4.28
N THR A 49 3.53 -12.71 4.63
CA THR A 49 4.74 -13.43 5.03
C THR A 49 4.65 -14.90 4.62
N LEU A 50 5.64 -15.35 3.86
CA LEU A 50 5.86 -16.77 3.57
C LEU A 50 6.71 -17.37 4.71
N TYR A 51 6.11 -18.22 5.56
CA TYR A 51 6.80 -18.78 6.72
C TYR A 51 6.13 -20.06 7.23
N ILE A 52 6.85 -20.84 8.04
CA ILE A 52 6.26 -21.97 8.78
C ILE A 52 6.23 -21.60 10.28
N PRO A 53 5.04 -21.50 10.92
CA PRO A 53 4.94 -21.23 12.34
C PRO A 53 5.44 -22.42 13.17
N GLN A 54 5.91 -22.14 14.40
CA GLN A 54 6.28 -23.19 15.35
C GLN A 54 5.10 -24.07 15.75
N LEU A 55 3.91 -23.46 15.91
CA LEU A 55 2.67 -24.17 16.19
C LEU A 55 1.74 -24.07 14.98
N ILE A 56 1.58 -25.20 14.29
CA ILE A 56 0.74 -25.34 13.11
C ILE A 56 -0.66 -25.78 13.56
N ALA A 57 -1.69 -25.19 12.97
CA ALA A 57 -3.06 -25.64 13.10
C ALA A 57 -3.53 -26.24 11.79
N GLU A 58 -3.61 -27.57 11.74
CA GLU A 58 -4.19 -28.27 10.61
C GLU A 58 -5.70 -27.99 10.53
N GLY A 59 -6.18 -27.72 9.32
CA GLY A 59 -7.59 -27.49 9.05
C GLY A 59 -8.10 -28.54 8.09
N ASN A 60 -9.35 -28.99 8.29
CA ASN A 60 -10.00 -29.82 7.29
C ASN A 60 -10.23 -28.99 6.03
N VAL A 61 -9.50 -29.34 4.98
CA VAL A 61 -9.49 -28.64 3.70
C VAL A 61 -10.89 -28.56 3.07
N PHE A 62 -11.68 -29.64 3.18
CA PHE A 62 -13.03 -29.68 2.63
C PHE A 62 -13.98 -28.75 3.37
N GLU A 63 -13.86 -28.67 4.70
CA GLU A 63 -14.67 -27.73 5.49
C GLU A 63 -14.28 -26.28 5.17
N ILE A 64 -12.98 -25.97 5.14
CA ILE A 64 -12.49 -24.62 4.79
C ILE A 64 -13.03 -24.20 3.42
N PHE A 65 -12.89 -25.06 2.42
CA PHE A 65 -13.38 -24.78 1.07
C PHE A 65 -14.91 -24.64 1.03
N ARG A 66 -15.66 -25.53 1.69
CA ARG A 66 -17.13 -25.44 1.78
C ARG A 66 -17.60 -24.13 2.41
N HIS A 67 -16.93 -23.69 3.48
CA HIS A 67 -17.22 -22.40 4.11
C HIS A 67 -16.99 -21.24 3.15
N GLN A 68 -15.92 -21.27 2.35
CA GLN A 68 -15.67 -20.23 1.35
C GLN A 68 -16.69 -20.25 0.22
N VAL A 69 -17.03 -21.42 -0.30
CA VAL A 69 -18.09 -21.55 -1.32
C VAL A 69 -19.39 -20.96 -0.81
N LYS A 70 -19.80 -21.27 0.44
CA LYS A 70 -20.99 -20.68 1.05
C LYS A 70 -20.95 -19.14 1.10
N GLN A 71 -19.79 -18.55 1.42
CA GLN A 71 -19.61 -17.10 1.44
C GLN A 71 -19.72 -16.50 0.03
N VAL A 72 -19.05 -17.09 -0.96
CA VAL A 72 -19.08 -16.66 -2.36
C VAL A 72 -20.50 -16.80 -2.95
N SER A 73 -21.17 -17.92 -2.69
CA SER A 73 -22.57 -18.13 -3.11
C SER A 73 -23.51 -17.10 -2.49
N ARG A 74 -23.34 -16.78 -1.19
CA ARG A 74 -24.12 -15.72 -0.54
C ARG A 74 -23.85 -14.37 -1.20
N PHE A 75 -22.59 -14.03 -1.46
CA PHE A 75 -22.22 -12.80 -2.15
C PHE A 75 -22.98 -12.67 -3.47
N TYR A 76 -22.90 -13.67 -4.35
CA TYR A 76 -23.60 -13.65 -5.62
C TYR A 76 -25.12 -13.59 -5.46
N ALA A 77 -25.71 -14.32 -4.50
CA ALA A 77 -27.15 -14.31 -4.28
C ALA A 77 -27.70 -12.96 -3.77
N THR A 78 -26.87 -12.16 -3.10
CA THR A 78 -27.28 -10.88 -2.49
C THR A 78 -26.64 -9.66 -3.15
N HIS A 79 -25.90 -9.84 -4.25
CA HIS A 79 -25.13 -8.73 -4.83
C HIS A 79 -26.06 -7.74 -5.55
N PRO A 80 -26.12 -6.46 -5.13
CA PRO A 80 -27.03 -5.48 -5.73
C PRO A 80 -26.66 -5.11 -7.19
N GLY A 81 -25.45 -5.45 -7.64
CA GLY A 81 -24.96 -5.19 -8.99
C GLY A 81 -25.43 -6.19 -10.07
N LEU A 82 -26.21 -7.22 -9.73
CA LEU A 82 -26.74 -8.15 -10.74
C LEU A 82 -27.76 -7.50 -11.69
N GLU A 83 -28.42 -6.42 -11.24
CA GLU A 83 -29.45 -5.72 -12.02
C GLU A 83 -28.92 -4.50 -12.80
N HIS A 84 -27.72 -4.00 -12.48
CA HIS A 84 -27.15 -2.78 -13.06
C HIS A 84 -25.82 -3.09 -13.77
N SER A 85 -25.93 -3.66 -14.97
CA SER A 85 -24.81 -4.17 -15.79
C SER A 85 -24.30 -3.15 -16.84
N GLU A 86 -24.44 -1.85 -16.61
CA GLU A 86 -24.05 -0.86 -17.63
C GLU A 86 -22.58 -0.44 -17.57
N ALA A 87 -21.89 -0.69 -16.45
CA ALA A 87 -20.46 -0.39 -16.34
C ALA A 87 -19.61 -1.47 -17.01
N LEU A 88 -18.98 -1.13 -18.14
CA LEU A 88 -17.97 -1.98 -18.76
C LEU A 88 -16.74 -2.03 -17.83
N VAL A 89 -16.54 -3.16 -17.15
CA VAL A 89 -15.35 -3.42 -16.34
C VAL A 89 -14.38 -4.28 -17.13
N LEU A 90 -13.17 -3.75 -17.33
CA LEU A 90 -12.04 -4.50 -17.88
C LEU A 90 -11.03 -4.76 -16.76
N ALA A 91 -10.80 -6.03 -16.45
CA ALA A 91 -9.75 -6.45 -15.52
C ALA A 91 -8.63 -7.12 -16.31
N ARG A 92 -7.39 -6.68 -16.11
CA ARG A 92 -6.21 -7.23 -16.77
C ARG A 92 -5.02 -7.26 -15.82
N GLN A 93 -4.27 -8.35 -15.85
CA GLN A 93 -2.96 -8.44 -15.24
C GLN A 93 -1.92 -8.07 -16.30
N SER A 94 -1.05 -7.12 -15.97
CA SER A 94 0.07 -6.64 -16.78
C SER A 94 1.10 -6.00 -15.85
N SER A 95 2.35 -5.86 -16.31
CA SER A 95 3.31 -5.04 -15.58
C SER A 95 2.87 -3.58 -15.58
N ALA A 96 3.10 -2.86 -14.48
CA ALA A 96 2.90 -1.41 -14.45
C ALA A 96 3.96 -0.67 -15.30
N THR A 97 5.11 -1.31 -15.56
CA THR A 97 6.17 -0.80 -16.46
C THR A 97 5.84 -1.04 -17.94
N ASP A 98 4.76 -1.77 -18.26
CA ASP A 98 4.28 -1.99 -19.61
C ASP A 98 2.74 -1.98 -19.67
N LEU A 99 2.21 -0.82 -20.06
CA LEU A 99 0.80 -0.60 -20.35
C LEU A 99 0.55 -0.48 -21.86
N SER A 100 1.40 -1.08 -22.71
CA SER A 100 1.30 -0.99 -24.18
C SER A 100 -0.05 -1.44 -24.76
N TRP A 101 -0.79 -2.25 -24.02
CA TRP A 101 -2.16 -2.66 -24.36
C TRP A 101 -3.19 -1.52 -24.26
N LEU A 102 -2.84 -0.42 -23.60
CA LEU A 102 -3.62 0.81 -23.56
C LEU A 102 -3.05 1.83 -24.55
N PRO A 103 -3.91 2.47 -25.39
CA PRO A 103 -3.47 3.56 -26.24
C PRO A 103 -2.92 4.74 -25.44
N THR A 104 -2.07 5.54 -26.08
CA THR A 104 -1.64 6.83 -25.53
C THR A 104 -2.85 7.76 -25.37
N SER A 105 -2.91 8.51 -24.28
CA SER A 105 -3.98 9.48 -23.99
C SER A 105 -5.41 8.91 -23.98
N SER A 106 -5.59 7.65 -23.54
CA SER A 106 -6.90 6.99 -23.49
C SER A 106 -7.56 6.93 -22.11
N ILE A 107 -6.87 7.39 -21.06
CA ILE A 107 -7.33 7.25 -19.67
C ILE A 107 -7.55 8.64 -19.07
N ASP A 108 -8.78 8.93 -18.62
CA ASP A 108 -9.13 10.24 -18.05
C ASP A 108 -8.84 10.36 -16.55
N TYR A 109 -8.61 9.24 -15.87
CA TYR A 109 -8.24 9.23 -14.47
C TYR A 109 -7.47 7.96 -14.10
N VAL A 110 -6.41 8.12 -13.30
CA VAL A 110 -5.64 7.01 -12.76
C VAL A 110 -5.70 7.04 -11.23
N PHE A 111 -5.95 5.89 -10.62
CA PHE A 111 -5.83 5.72 -9.18
C PHE A 111 -4.90 4.54 -8.93
N THR A 112 -3.83 4.75 -8.17
CA THR A 112 -2.80 3.72 -7.96
C THR A 112 -2.23 3.75 -6.55
N ASP A 113 -1.81 2.58 -6.08
CA ASP A 113 -1.17 2.34 -4.78
C ASP A 113 0.13 1.54 -5.03
N PRO A 114 1.23 2.21 -5.40
CA PRO A 114 2.49 1.52 -5.72
C PRO A 114 3.13 0.94 -4.45
N PRO A 115 3.98 -0.09 -4.57
CA PRO A 115 4.58 -0.74 -3.41
C PRO A 115 5.39 0.24 -2.54
N PHE A 116 5.23 0.14 -1.23
CA PHE A 116 5.88 1.03 -0.25
C PHE A 116 7.35 0.65 0.04
N GLY A 117 8.18 0.49 -1.00
CA GLY A 117 9.59 0.12 -0.87
C GLY A 117 9.81 -1.31 -0.38
N ALA A 118 10.26 -1.48 0.87
CA ALA A 118 10.64 -2.77 1.45
C ALA A 118 9.55 -3.40 2.36
N ASN A 119 8.30 -2.93 2.26
CA ASN A 119 7.25 -3.28 3.22
C ASN A 119 6.65 -4.67 2.99
N LEU A 120 6.51 -5.08 1.72
CA LEU A 120 5.98 -6.37 1.28
C LEU A 120 6.72 -6.81 0.02
N PHE A 121 7.06 -8.10 -0.05
CA PHE A 121 7.57 -8.76 -1.26
C PHE A 121 6.41 -9.56 -1.83
N TYR A 122 5.74 -8.98 -2.84
CA TYR A 122 4.48 -9.50 -3.34
C TYR A 122 4.69 -10.80 -4.09
N GLY A 123 5.76 -10.89 -4.89
CA GLY A 123 6.14 -12.10 -5.61
C GLY A 123 6.30 -13.30 -4.66
N ASP A 124 7.08 -13.14 -3.58
CA ASP A 124 7.27 -14.17 -2.56
C ASP A 124 5.95 -14.63 -1.93
N CYS A 125 5.06 -13.67 -1.64
CA CYS A 125 3.74 -13.97 -1.08
C CYS A 125 2.85 -14.70 -2.10
N ASN A 126 3.00 -14.40 -3.39
CA ASN A 126 2.13 -14.87 -4.46
C ASN A 126 2.33 -16.36 -4.81
N VAL A 127 3.52 -16.92 -4.52
CA VAL A 127 3.93 -18.30 -4.84
C VAL A 127 2.87 -19.35 -4.50
N VAL A 128 2.13 -19.18 -3.39
CA VAL A 128 1.10 -20.13 -2.96
C VAL A 128 -0.05 -20.22 -3.96
N TRP A 129 -0.45 -19.11 -4.56
CA TRP A 129 -1.52 -19.04 -5.54
C TRP A 129 -1.03 -19.42 -6.93
N GLU A 130 0.16 -18.94 -7.29
CA GLU A 130 0.83 -19.21 -8.56
C GLU A 130 1.07 -20.71 -8.81
N ALA A 131 1.41 -21.46 -7.75
CA ALA A 131 1.54 -22.91 -7.81
C ALA A 131 0.25 -23.64 -8.25
N TRP A 132 -0.93 -23.02 -8.06
CA TRP A 132 -2.22 -23.56 -8.54
C TRP A 132 -2.64 -23.01 -9.89
N LEU A 133 -2.33 -21.74 -10.14
CA LEU A 133 -2.69 -21.04 -11.38
C LEU A 133 -1.80 -21.43 -12.56
N GLY A 134 -0.60 -21.96 -12.28
CA GLY A 134 0.31 -22.50 -13.29
C GLY A 134 1.19 -21.45 -13.97
N ASP A 135 1.26 -20.25 -13.41
CA ASP A 135 2.10 -19.15 -13.90
C ASP A 135 2.82 -18.53 -12.70
N VAL A 136 4.12 -18.25 -12.85
CA VAL A 136 4.98 -17.74 -11.79
C VAL A 136 5.41 -16.32 -12.14
N THR A 137 5.24 -15.39 -11.22
CA THR A 137 5.59 -13.99 -11.47
C THR A 137 7.08 -13.85 -11.74
N ASP A 138 7.42 -13.19 -12.85
CA ASP A 138 8.77 -12.69 -13.09
C ASP A 138 9.06 -11.55 -12.09
N LEU A 139 10.04 -11.79 -11.22
CA LEU A 139 10.41 -10.83 -10.20
C LEU A 139 11.28 -9.69 -10.76
N THR A 140 11.70 -9.74 -12.03
CA THR A 140 12.61 -8.75 -12.63
C THR A 140 12.07 -7.32 -12.47
N ASP A 141 10.79 -7.12 -12.77
CA ASP A 141 10.13 -5.81 -12.73
C ASP A 141 9.33 -5.55 -11.43
N GLU A 142 9.54 -6.38 -10.40
CA GLU A 142 8.90 -6.14 -9.10
C GLU A 142 9.47 -4.87 -8.45
N ILE A 143 8.60 -3.88 -8.21
CA ILE A 143 8.98 -2.57 -7.68
C ILE A 143 9.15 -2.65 -6.15
N VAL A 144 10.27 -3.19 -5.67
CA VAL A 144 10.57 -3.34 -4.24
C VAL A 144 12.01 -2.94 -3.92
N VAL A 145 12.29 -2.67 -2.63
CA VAL A 145 13.65 -2.53 -2.11
C VAL A 145 13.99 -3.76 -1.28
N ASN A 146 14.97 -4.55 -1.70
CA ASN A 146 15.38 -5.73 -0.95
C ASN A 146 16.39 -5.36 0.15
N ARG A 147 16.08 -5.78 1.38
CA ARG A 147 16.96 -5.57 2.55
C ARG A 147 17.92 -6.73 2.81
N SER A 148 17.51 -7.94 2.44
CA SER A 148 18.24 -9.17 2.78
C SER A 148 18.72 -9.95 1.55
N LEU A 149 18.08 -9.77 0.40
CA LEU A 149 18.53 -10.37 -0.86
C LEU A 149 19.65 -9.50 -1.44
N PRO A 150 20.88 -10.01 -1.60
CA PRO A 150 21.97 -9.23 -2.15
C PRO A 150 21.76 -8.96 -3.65
N VAL A 151 22.33 -7.86 -4.15
CA VAL A 151 22.26 -7.48 -5.57
C VAL A 151 22.79 -8.59 -6.49
N THR A 152 23.83 -9.30 -6.07
CA THR A 152 24.39 -10.44 -6.80
C THR A 152 23.43 -11.62 -6.96
N ALA A 153 22.37 -11.67 -6.15
CA ALA A 153 21.30 -12.67 -6.22
C ALA A 153 19.98 -12.08 -6.74
N GLY A 154 20.01 -10.93 -7.41
CA GLY A 154 18.81 -10.28 -7.97
C GLY A 154 18.07 -9.34 -7.01
N GLY A 155 18.68 -8.99 -5.86
CA GLY A 155 18.13 -7.99 -4.96
C GLY A 155 18.14 -6.58 -5.56
N LYS A 156 17.05 -5.84 -5.38
CA LYS A 156 16.88 -4.47 -5.85
C LYS A 156 17.25 -3.43 -4.80
N THR A 157 18.02 -2.45 -5.22
CA THR A 157 18.40 -1.28 -4.42
C THR A 157 17.32 -0.19 -4.48
N ILE A 158 17.51 0.88 -3.70
CA ILE A 158 16.64 2.07 -3.79
C ILE A 158 16.70 2.71 -5.18
N THR A 159 17.84 2.64 -5.87
CA THR A 159 18.00 3.16 -7.23
C THR A 159 17.23 2.34 -8.25
N ASP A 160 17.23 1.00 -8.10
CA ASP A 160 16.43 0.11 -8.96
C ASP A 160 14.94 0.35 -8.75
N TYR A 161 14.53 0.54 -7.49
CA TYR A 161 13.16 0.89 -7.11
C TYR A 161 12.71 2.22 -7.73
N GLU A 162 13.53 3.28 -7.63
CA GLU A 162 13.25 4.58 -8.26
C GLU A 162 13.13 4.46 -9.79
N LYS A 163 14.05 3.70 -10.42
CA LYS A 163 14.01 3.45 -11.85
C LYS A 163 12.69 2.79 -12.25
N LEU A 164 12.33 1.68 -11.62
CA LEU A 164 11.11 0.92 -11.93
C LEU A 164 9.85 1.75 -11.67
N LEU A 165 9.80 2.52 -10.58
CA LEU A 165 8.71 3.46 -10.35
C LEU A 165 8.59 4.48 -11.48
N GLY A 166 9.71 5.08 -11.91
CA GLY A 166 9.66 6.08 -12.96
C GLY A 166 9.29 5.48 -14.32
N ASP A 167 9.67 4.23 -14.58
CA ASP A 167 9.26 3.50 -15.79
C ASP A 167 7.74 3.23 -15.76
N ALA A 168 7.19 2.81 -14.61
CA ALA A 168 5.75 2.65 -14.43
C ALA A 168 4.98 3.98 -14.52
N PHE A 169 5.49 5.05 -13.89
CA PHE A 169 4.86 6.37 -13.98
C PHE A 169 4.97 6.98 -15.38
N THR A 170 6.00 6.64 -16.16
CA THR A 170 6.09 7.02 -17.57
C THR A 170 4.96 6.39 -18.38
N GLU A 171 4.65 5.11 -18.13
CA GLU A 171 3.50 4.44 -18.75
C GLU A 171 2.16 5.06 -18.30
N VAL A 172 2.01 5.35 -17.02
CA VAL A 172 0.86 6.12 -16.49
C VAL A 172 0.72 7.45 -17.23
N ARG A 173 1.79 8.23 -17.34
CA ARG A 173 1.79 9.52 -18.04
C ARG A 173 1.41 9.35 -19.51
N ARG A 174 1.89 8.29 -20.18
CA ARG A 174 1.61 8.02 -21.60
C ARG A 174 0.13 7.74 -21.82
N VAL A 175 -0.50 6.90 -20.99
CA VAL A 175 -1.91 6.51 -21.16
C VAL A 175 -2.88 7.61 -20.69
N MET A 176 -2.46 8.48 -19.78
CA MET A 176 -3.27 9.61 -19.30
C MET A 176 -3.56 10.65 -20.39
N SER A 177 -4.82 11.07 -20.51
CA SER A 177 -5.20 12.20 -21.35
C SER A 177 -4.60 13.51 -20.80
N PRO A 178 -4.37 14.56 -21.63
CA PRO A 178 -3.70 15.79 -21.18
C PRO A 178 -4.40 16.52 -20.01
N THR A 179 -5.72 16.34 -19.87
CA THR A 179 -6.53 16.92 -18.80
C THR A 179 -6.80 15.95 -17.64
N ALA A 180 -6.29 14.72 -17.75
CA ALA A 180 -6.47 13.69 -16.73
C ALA A 180 -5.73 14.03 -15.43
N ARG A 181 -6.18 13.39 -14.36
CA ARG A 181 -5.51 13.42 -13.05
C ARG A 181 -5.12 12.00 -12.65
N ALA A 182 -4.04 11.88 -11.90
CA ALA A 182 -3.64 10.65 -11.24
C ALA A 182 -3.62 10.86 -9.74
N SER A 183 -4.25 9.98 -8.97
CA SER A 183 -4.09 9.94 -7.52
C SER A 183 -3.24 8.75 -7.13
N VAL A 184 -2.14 9.03 -6.45
CA VAL A 184 -1.21 8.04 -5.92
C VAL A 184 -1.39 8.00 -4.41
N VAL A 185 -1.80 6.84 -3.90
CA VAL A 185 -1.84 6.58 -2.46
C VAL A 185 -0.47 6.09 -2.05
N PHE A 186 0.20 6.79 -1.14
CA PHE A 186 1.54 6.41 -0.71
C PHE A 186 1.83 6.78 0.74
N HIS A 187 2.68 5.98 1.37
CA HIS A 187 3.27 6.27 2.67
C HIS A 187 4.56 5.50 2.94
N ASN A 188 5.58 6.17 3.47
CA ASN A 188 6.74 5.50 4.04
C ASN A 188 7.30 6.25 5.25
N ALA A 189 7.96 5.53 6.16
CA ALA A 189 8.69 6.14 7.27
C ALA A 189 10.12 6.56 6.89
N ASP A 190 10.64 6.04 5.78
CA ASP A 190 11.95 6.34 5.21
C ASP A 190 11.83 7.46 4.17
N ASP A 191 12.54 8.56 4.40
CA ASP A 191 12.58 9.73 3.54
C ASP A 191 13.20 9.42 2.17
N LYS A 192 14.13 8.46 2.08
CA LYS A 192 14.72 8.06 0.79
C LYS A 192 13.72 7.40 -0.14
N VAL A 193 12.77 6.66 0.42
CA VAL A 193 11.68 6.04 -0.34
C VAL A 193 10.72 7.11 -0.87
N TRP A 194 10.45 8.15 -0.08
CA TRP A 194 9.70 9.32 -0.54
C TRP A 194 10.43 10.08 -1.64
N SER A 195 11.72 10.35 -1.48
CA SER A 195 12.51 11.03 -2.50
C SER A 195 12.53 10.25 -3.81
N ALA A 196 12.73 8.92 -3.75
CA ALA A 196 12.64 8.06 -4.92
C ALA A 196 11.27 8.14 -5.63
N LEU A 197 10.16 8.13 -4.88
CA LEU A 197 8.82 8.28 -5.45
C LEU A 197 8.65 9.62 -6.17
N LEU A 198 9.00 10.73 -5.50
CA LEU A 198 8.83 12.08 -6.05
C LEU A 198 9.73 12.31 -7.27
N SER A 199 10.99 11.88 -7.20
CA SER A 199 11.93 11.93 -8.33
C SER A 199 11.45 11.09 -9.51
N ALA A 200 10.87 9.92 -9.26
CA ALA A 200 10.25 9.09 -10.29
C ALA A 200 9.04 9.77 -10.96
N THR A 201 8.17 10.43 -10.19
CA THR A 201 7.03 11.18 -10.74
C THR A 201 7.47 12.40 -11.54
N ASP A 202 8.48 13.14 -11.06
CA ASP A 202 9.02 14.30 -11.77
C ASP A 202 9.66 13.88 -13.10
N ARG A 203 10.48 12.81 -13.10
CA ARG A 203 11.09 12.25 -14.32
C ARG A 203 10.04 11.81 -15.34
N ALA A 204 8.91 11.28 -14.86
CA ALA A 204 7.80 10.85 -15.69
C ALA A 204 6.95 12.01 -16.23
N GLY A 205 7.17 13.26 -15.81
CA GLY A 205 6.36 14.40 -16.24
C GLY A 205 4.96 14.42 -15.60
N LEU A 206 4.88 14.02 -14.33
CA LEU A 206 3.69 14.14 -13.49
C LEU A 206 3.88 15.28 -12.49
N ALA A 207 3.15 16.38 -12.70
CA ALA A 207 3.19 17.54 -11.82
C ALA A 207 2.18 17.39 -10.68
N GLN A 208 2.68 17.42 -9.45
CA GLN A 208 1.85 17.43 -8.25
C GLN A 208 0.97 18.69 -8.18
N THR A 209 -0.30 18.50 -7.81
CA THR A 209 -1.31 19.56 -7.70
C THR A 209 -2.00 19.63 -6.34
N ASP A 210 -2.10 18.51 -5.63
CA ASP A 210 -2.78 18.44 -4.33
C ASP A 210 -2.23 17.29 -3.47
N VAL A 211 -2.29 17.44 -2.15
CA VAL A 211 -1.93 16.41 -1.17
C VAL A 211 -2.98 16.37 -0.07
N SER A 212 -3.55 15.20 0.17
CA SER A 212 -4.53 14.98 1.24
C SER A 212 -4.17 13.79 2.12
N ILE A 213 -4.62 13.80 3.38
CA ILE A 213 -4.39 12.72 4.34
C ILE A 213 -5.57 11.75 4.29
N LEU A 214 -5.29 10.47 4.14
CA LEU A 214 -6.27 9.38 4.17
C LEU A 214 -6.17 8.62 5.50
N ASP A 215 -7.22 8.70 6.31
CA ASP A 215 -7.40 7.86 7.50
C ASP A 215 -7.91 6.48 7.10
N LYS A 216 -7.13 5.44 7.43
CA LYS A 216 -7.47 4.05 7.11
C LYS A 216 -8.66 3.54 7.90
N VAL A 217 -9.01 4.17 9.03
CA VAL A 217 -10.05 3.80 10.01
C VAL A 217 -9.84 2.41 10.64
N GLN A 218 -9.68 1.36 9.83
CA GLN A 218 -9.34 0.00 10.20
C GLN A 218 -7.82 -0.21 10.28
N ARG A 219 -7.36 -0.56 11.49
CA ARG A 219 -5.93 -0.67 11.82
C ARG A 219 -5.37 -2.06 11.49
N SER A 220 -4.14 -2.12 10.98
CA SER A 220 -3.41 -3.39 10.85
C SER A 220 -2.91 -3.90 12.21
N MET A 221 -2.63 -5.21 12.34
CA MET A 221 -2.03 -5.78 13.56
C MET A 221 -0.65 -5.17 13.87
N LYS A 222 0.10 -4.70 12.87
CA LYS A 222 1.35 -3.94 13.06
C LYS A 222 1.08 -2.53 13.58
N GLY A 223 0.03 -1.86 13.09
CA GLY A 223 -0.42 -0.57 13.63
C GLY A 223 -0.84 -0.63 15.10
N TYR A 224 -1.28 -1.81 15.58
CA TYR A 224 -1.56 -2.00 17.02
C TYR A 224 -0.28 -2.10 17.87
N LYS A 225 0.83 -2.61 17.33
CA LYS A 225 2.15 -2.66 18.01
C LYS A 225 2.84 -1.30 18.08
N GLY A 226 2.49 -0.36 17.20
CA GLY A 226 2.95 1.03 17.29
C GLY A 226 2.55 1.72 18.60
N ARG A 227 1.37 1.39 19.16
CA ARG A 227 0.90 1.91 20.46
C ARG A 227 1.79 1.53 21.65
N SER A 228 2.54 0.43 21.57
CA SER A 228 3.49 0.04 22.63
C SER A 228 4.86 0.73 22.51
N GLY A 229 5.06 1.62 21.54
CA GLY A 229 6.34 2.28 21.28
C GLY A 229 7.44 1.34 20.77
N ALA A 230 7.09 0.10 20.40
CA ALA A 230 8.03 -0.92 19.98
C ALA A 230 8.46 -0.76 18.51
N GLU A 231 7.60 -0.17 17.67
CA GLU A 231 7.89 0.15 16.27
C GLU A 231 7.21 1.48 15.90
N LEU A 232 7.96 2.37 15.24
CA LEU A 232 7.44 3.62 14.68
C LEU A 232 6.71 3.29 13.36
N VAL A 233 5.39 3.15 13.41
CA VAL A 233 4.56 2.78 12.25
C VAL A 233 3.57 3.90 11.95
N PRO A 234 3.66 4.54 10.78
CA PRO A 234 2.68 5.55 10.40
C PRO A 234 1.28 4.98 10.21
N PHE A 235 0.26 5.76 10.56
CA PHE A 235 -1.15 5.32 10.55
C PHE A 235 -2.00 5.88 9.41
N TYR A 236 -1.53 6.95 8.76
CA TYR A 236 -2.23 7.63 7.69
C TYR A 236 -1.47 7.47 6.39
N ASP A 237 -2.18 7.40 5.27
CA ASP A 237 -1.56 7.51 3.94
C ASP A 237 -1.73 8.92 3.41
N LEU A 238 -0.86 9.30 2.46
CA LEU A 238 -1.08 10.49 1.67
C LEU A 238 -1.69 10.08 0.32
N VAL A 239 -2.70 10.82 -0.11
CA VAL A 239 -3.20 10.79 -1.48
C VAL A 239 -2.64 12.01 -2.19
N ILE A 240 -1.70 11.77 -3.10
CA ILE A 240 -1.05 12.82 -3.88
C ILE A 240 -1.68 12.84 -5.26
N THR A 241 -2.19 14.01 -5.66
CA THR A 241 -2.82 14.17 -6.97
C THR A 241 -1.88 14.85 -7.95
N PHE A 242 -1.69 14.22 -9.10
CA PHE A 242 -0.83 14.67 -10.19
C PHE A 242 -1.64 15.00 -11.45
N THR A 243 -1.07 15.86 -12.28
CA THR A 243 -1.53 16.19 -13.64
C THR A 243 -0.38 16.02 -14.62
N ALA A 244 -0.68 15.97 -15.91
CA ALA A 244 0.34 15.98 -16.96
C ALA A 244 1.14 17.30 -16.92
N GLY A 245 2.45 17.22 -16.73
CA GLY A 245 3.34 18.38 -16.75
C GLY A 245 4.67 18.12 -16.05
N SER A 246 5.71 18.84 -16.45
CA SER A 246 6.96 18.86 -15.67
C SER A 246 6.87 19.99 -14.67
N ARG A 247 7.23 19.73 -13.42
CA ARG A 247 7.60 20.80 -12.50
C ARG A 247 8.98 21.35 -12.91
N THR A 248 9.21 22.62 -12.65
CA THR A 248 10.59 23.14 -12.54
C THR A 248 11.21 22.52 -11.29
N ALA A 249 12.41 21.94 -11.43
CA ALA A 249 13.15 21.37 -10.30
C ALA A 249 13.20 22.38 -9.15
N THR A 250 12.52 22.08 -8.06
CA THR A 250 12.58 22.85 -6.83
C THR A 250 13.90 22.51 -6.14
N PRO A 251 14.73 23.49 -5.77
CA PRO A 251 16.03 23.21 -5.18
C PRO A 251 15.87 22.36 -3.91
N ASP A 252 16.78 21.40 -3.76
CA ASP A 252 16.92 20.58 -2.56
C ASP A 252 17.39 21.50 -1.42
N LEU A 253 16.42 22.02 -0.67
CA LEU A 253 16.70 22.91 0.45
C LEU A 253 16.47 22.13 1.73
N ASN A 254 17.49 22.14 2.60
CA ASN A 254 17.49 21.66 3.99
C ASN A 254 16.39 22.26 4.91
N GLY A 255 15.33 22.85 4.34
CA GLY A 255 14.19 23.49 5.00
C GLY A 255 12.97 22.59 5.18
N ALA A 256 13.01 21.31 4.78
CA ALA A 256 11.92 20.36 5.03
C ALA A 256 11.54 20.31 6.53
N GLY A 257 12.52 20.35 7.43
CA GLY A 257 12.29 20.43 8.88
C GLY A 257 11.62 21.72 9.33
N ALA A 258 11.97 22.87 8.74
CA ALA A 258 11.34 24.14 9.08
C ALA A 258 9.87 24.19 8.64
N ILE A 259 9.58 23.77 7.40
CA ILE A 259 8.20 23.68 6.89
C ILE A 259 7.39 22.68 7.72
N ALA A 260 7.97 21.52 8.03
CA ALA A 260 7.36 20.52 8.90
C ALA A 260 7.00 21.11 10.26
N LEU A 261 7.94 21.75 10.95
CA LEU A 261 7.70 22.34 12.27
C LEU A 261 6.65 23.45 12.23
N THR A 262 6.70 24.34 11.23
CA THR A 262 5.70 25.41 11.06
C THR A 262 4.30 24.83 10.86
N SER A 263 4.14 23.88 9.92
CA SER A 263 2.83 23.26 9.65
C SER A 263 2.28 22.50 10.86
N VAL A 264 3.14 21.83 11.64
CA VAL A 264 2.74 21.16 12.88
C VAL A 264 2.27 22.18 13.92
N ARG A 265 2.99 23.30 14.09
CA ARG A 265 2.60 24.35 15.04
C ARG A 265 1.26 24.98 14.68
N GLU A 266 1.09 25.40 13.42
CA GLU A 266 -0.17 25.97 12.92
C GLU A 266 -1.35 25.00 13.13
N HIS A 267 -1.14 23.71 12.87
CA HIS A 267 -2.15 22.70 13.13
C HIS A 267 -2.49 22.56 14.62
N LEU A 268 -1.48 22.51 15.50
CA LEU A 268 -1.68 22.38 16.94
C LEU A 268 -2.34 23.61 17.56
N GLU A 269 -2.10 24.81 17.01
CA GLU A 269 -2.77 26.07 17.39
C GLU A 269 -4.27 26.02 17.07
N GLY A 270 -4.63 25.43 15.93
CA GLY A 270 -6.03 25.26 15.52
C GLY A 270 -6.79 24.16 16.28
N LEU A 271 -6.10 23.32 17.06
CA LEU A 271 -6.74 22.23 17.81
C LEU A 271 -7.23 22.70 19.18
N PRO A 272 -8.53 22.54 19.51
CA PRO A 272 -9.02 22.92 20.82
C PRO A 272 -8.37 22.10 21.94
N THR A 273 -8.11 22.75 23.06
CA THR A 273 -7.65 22.14 24.30
C THR A 273 -8.83 21.46 25.00
N GLY A 274 -9.05 20.17 24.72
CA GLY A 274 -10.16 19.41 25.31
C GLY A 274 -10.03 17.90 25.16
N ALA A 275 -10.72 17.15 26.03
CA ALA A 275 -10.66 15.69 26.15
C ALA A 275 -11.43 14.92 25.05
N ASN A 276 -11.44 15.40 23.81
CA ASN A 276 -12.02 14.64 22.70
C ASN A 276 -10.97 13.66 22.16
N GLU A 277 -11.18 12.35 22.35
CA GLU A 277 -10.26 11.32 21.90
C GLU A 277 -9.97 11.35 20.40
N HIS A 278 -10.93 11.77 19.56
CA HIS A 278 -10.71 11.89 18.11
C HIS A 278 -9.76 13.05 17.76
N LEU A 279 -9.95 14.22 18.39
CA LEU A 279 -9.05 15.36 18.18
C LEU A 279 -7.66 15.10 18.78
N ASN A 280 -7.60 14.34 19.86
CA ASN A 280 -6.33 13.94 20.47
C ASN A 280 -5.52 12.96 19.60
N GLN A 281 -6.11 12.28 18.61
CA GLN A 281 -5.34 11.49 17.64
C GLN A 281 -4.54 12.39 16.68
N GLN A 282 -5.01 13.61 16.42
CA GLN A 282 -4.30 14.57 15.58
C GLN A 282 -3.04 15.16 16.27
N ARG A 283 -2.89 14.93 17.58
CA ARG A 283 -1.68 15.25 18.35
C ARG A 283 -0.66 14.10 18.41
N SER A 284 -0.97 12.95 17.79
CA SER A 284 -0.08 11.79 17.76
C SER A 284 1.09 12.00 16.80
N LEU A 285 2.24 11.38 17.10
CA LEU A 285 3.42 11.46 16.23
C LEU A 285 3.12 11.00 14.80
N GLU A 286 2.28 9.98 14.67
CA GLU A 286 1.94 9.37 13.39
C GLU A 286 1.09 10.29 12.51
N TYR A 287 0.13 11.00 13.12
CA TYR A 287 -0.64 12.03 12.42
C TYR A 287 0.26 13.20 12.04
N LEU A 288 1.03 13.72 13.00
CA LEU A 288 1.90 14.86 12.78
C LEU A 288 2.99 14.57 11.75
N TYR A 289 3.46 13.31 11.66
CA TYR A 289 4.36 12.88 10.59
C TYR A 289 3.72 12.98 9.21
N SER A 290 2.51 12.44 9.06
CA SER A 290 1.79 12.47 7.79
C SER A 290 1.45 13.92 7.39
N LEU A 291 1.02 14.73 8.36
CA LEU A 291 0.80 16.16 8.18
C LEU A 291 2.07 16.88 7.72
N ALA A 292 3.20 16.67 8.40
CA ALA A 292 4.47 17.32 8.10
C ALA A 292 4.99 16.94 6.71
N VAL A 293 5.02 15.64 6.39
CA VAL A 293 5.42 15.17 5.05
C VAL A 293 4.47 15.73 4.00
N GLY A 294 3.16 15.69 4.24
CA GLY A 294 2.15 16.25 3.34
C GLY A 294 2.35 17.75 3.10
N ALA A 295 2.66 18.52 4.14
CA ALA A 295 2.92 19.96 4.04
C ALA A 295 4.20 20.27 3.25
N VAL A 296 5.28 19.52 3.48
CA VAL A 296 6.54 19.67 2.72
C VAL A 296 6.30 19.39 1.25
N ILE A 297 5.63 18.30 0.92
CA ILE A 297 5.28 17.91 -0.45
C ILE A 297 4.35 18.96 -1.08
N ALA A 298 3.31 19.41 -0.37
CA ALA A 298 2.37 20.44 -0.85
C ALA A 298 3.05 21.78 -1.17
N ASN A 299 4.09 22.16 -0.42
CA ASN A 299 4.92 23.33 -0.71
C ASN A 299 5.96 23.09 -1.82
N GLY A 300 5.96 21.90 -2.40
CA GLY A 300 6.82 21.54 -3.51
C GLY A 300 8.21 21.06 -3.11
N TYR A 301 8.46 20.68 -1.86
CA TYR A 301 9.77 20.21 -1.42
C TYR A 301 9.82 18.69 -1.31
N HIS A 302 11.02 18.12 -1.42
CA HIS A 302 11.26 16.73 -1.04
C HIS A 302 11.39 16.64 0.48
N PRO A 303 10.83 15.61 1.15
CA PRO A 303 10.96 15.40 2.58
C PRO A 303 12.34 14.80 2.95
N THR A 304 13.40 15.09 2.19
CA THR A 304 14.76 14.61 2.44
C THR A 304 15.21 15.00 3.85
N GLY A 305 15.67 14.02 4.63
CA GLY A 305 16.05 14.20 6.03
C GLY A 305 14.88 14.23 7.02
N LEU A 306 13.63 14.20 6.55
CA LEU A 306 12.41 14.14 7.37
C LEU A 306 11.89 12.70 7.51
N SER A 307 12.76 11.82 8.01
CA SER A 307 12.35 10.50 8.49
C SER A 307 11.40 10.59 9.69
N PHE A 308 10.68 9.51 9.97
CA PHE A 308 9.81 9.45 11.15
C PHE A 308 10.56 9.75 12.47
N ARG A 309 11.79 9.26 12.59
CA ARG A 309 12.64 9.47 13.77
C ARG A 309 13.17 10.90 13.86
N SER A 310 13.56 11.50 12.72
CA SER A 310 14.06 12.88 12.74
C SER A 310 12.95 13.87 13.05
N LEU A 311 11.71 13.64 12.59
CA LEU A 311 10.57 14.42 13.05
C LEU A 311 10.31 14.25 14.54
N GLU A 312 10.36 13.02 15.07
CA GLU A 312 10.20 12.80 16.52
C GLU A 312 11.21 13.64 17.33
N GLY A 313 12.47 13.65 16.92
CA GLY A 313 13.52 14.48 17.53
C GLY A 313 13.18 15.98 17.45
N LEU A 314 12.83 16.45 16.25
CA LEU A 314 12.49 17.85 16.00
C LEU A 314 11.31 18.32 16.87
N LEU A 315 10.27 17.50 17.01
CA LEU A 315 9.10 17.85 17.83
C LEU A 315 9.45 17.86 19.32
N ARG A 316 10.24 16.90 19.81
CA ARG A 316 10.68 16.86 21.22
C ARG A 316 11.54 18.06 21.63
N GLU A 317 12.29 18.63 20.69
CA GLU A 317 13.12 19.82 20.93
C GLU A 317 12.30 21.12 20.95
N ASN A 318 11.14 21.15 20.30
CA ASN A 318 10.41 22.39 20.00
C ASN A 318 8.98 22.45 20.56
N LEU A 319 8.50 21.39 21.20
CA LEU A 319 7.15 21.21 21.72
C LEU A 319 7.16 20.42 23.04
N ASN A 320 6.06 20.53 23.81
CA ASN A 320 5.82 19.70 24.98
C ASN A 320 5.31 18.31 24.54
N SER A 321 5.83 17.24 25.16
CA SER A 321 5.38 15.86 24.92
C SER A 321 4.80 15.24 26.18
N GLU A 322 3.51 14.90 26.17
CA GLU A 322 2.81 14.25 27.29
C GLU A 322 2.01 13.05 26.78
N GLY A 323 2.17 11.87 27.40
CA GLY A 323 1.39 10.68 27.07
C GLY A 323 1.51 10.21 25.60
N GLY A 324 2.64 10.48 24.95
CA GLY A 324 2.85 10.15 23.52
C GLY A 324 2.18 11.12 22.54
N ARG A 325 1.78 12.31 23.01
CA ARG A 325 1.16 13.39 22.21
C ARG A 325 1.94 14.68 22.36
N TYR A 326 1.83 15.54 21.34
CA TYR A 326 2.54 16.82 21.28
C TYR A 326 1.61 18.02 21.48
N TYR A 327 2.13 19.02 22.21
CA TYR A 327 1.45 20.24 22.58
C TYR A 327 2.40 21.43 22.41
N LEU A 328 1.85 22.60 22.11
CA LEU A 328 2.63 23.84 22.12
C LEU A 328 3.15 24.12 23.54
N HIS A 329 4.21 24.92 23.63
CA HIS A 329 4.69 25.46 24.90
C HIS A 329 3.68 26.43 25.51
#